data_AF-A0A644ZLG5-F1
#
_entry.id   AF-A0A644ZLG5-F1
#
_cell.length_a   1.000
_cell.length_b   1.000
_cell.length_c   1.000
_cell.angle_alpha   90.00
_cell.angle_beta   90.00
_cell.angle_gamma   90.00
#
_symmetry.space_group_name_H-M   'P 1'
#
loop_
_entity.id
_entity.type
_entity.pdbx_description
1 polymer ?
#
loop_
_entity_poly.entity_id
_entity_poly.type
_entity_poly.pdbx_seq_one_letter_code
_entity_poly.pdbx_strand_id
1 'polypeptide(L)'
;MTTEEGDLTLSSFIDDMRMHKLFEKFILEFYKKEYPQIKVHSPRIDWALDDSNAIMLPVMQSDITLTKGNQTLIIDAKYYSRILQGYRSHSSLRSGHLYQIFTYVKNKSLEFKETQQQVSGMLLYAKTTEELQPDIVYGMSGNKIGIKSLDLNQEFPYIVNQLHTIVAEHFPLY
;
A
#
# COMPACT_ATOMS: atom_id res chain seq x y z
N MET A 1 13.43 -42.92 -25.18
CA MET A 1 13.95 -42.56 -23.84
C MET A 1 15.09 -41.61 -24.10
N THR A 2 14.93 -40.32 -23.84
CA THR A 2 14.82 -39.72 -22.50
C THR A 2 13.80 -38.59 -22.45
N THR A 3 12.96 -38.62 -21.42
CA THR A 3 12.08 -37.54 -20.98
C THR A 3 12.93 -36.42 -20.38
N GLU A 4 12.96 -35.26 -21.02
CA GLU A 4 13.34 -34.02 -20.36
C GLU A 4 12.18 -33.62 -19.44
N GLU A 5 12.26 -34.03 -18.17
CA GLU A 5 11.45 -33.44 -17.11
C GLU A 5 11.91 -31.99 -16.93
N GLY A 6 11.22 -31.08 -17.64
CA GLY A 6 11.33 -29.65 -17.41
C GLY A 6 10.82 -29.34 -16.02
N ASP A 7 11.72 -29.01 -15.10
CA ASP A 7 11.41 -28.53 -13.77
C ASP A 7 10.87 -27.08 -13.88
N LEU A 8 9.62 -26.99 -14.35
CA LEU A 8 8.85 -25.77 -14.48
C LEU A 8 8.44 -25.31 -13.08
N THR A 9 9.36 -24.65 -12.38
CA THR A 9 9.09 -24.05 -11.08
C THR A 9 8.04 -22.94 -11.23
N LEU A 10 7.11 -22.82 -10.26
CA LEU A 10 6.07 -21.79 -10.23
C LEU A 10 6.64 -20.36 -10.40
N SER A 11 7.88 -20.14 -9.96
CA SER A 11 8.68 -18.93 -10.15
C SER A 11 8.91 -18.53 -11.61
N SER A 12 8.96 -19.49 -12.54
CA SER A 12 9.11 -19.19 -13.98
C SER A 12 7.82 -18.65 -14.63
N PHE A 13 6.66 -18.84 -13.97
CA PHE A 13 5.34 -18.44 -14.49
C PHE A 13 4.85 -17.08 -13.98
N ILE A 14 5.52 -16.51 -12.98
CA ILE A 14 5.05 -15.30 -12.32
C ILE A 14 6.05 -14.17 -12.56
N ASP A 15 5.72 -13.30 -13.52
CA ASP A 15 6.40 -12.00 -13.66
C ASP A 15 6.11 -11.10 -12.44
N ASP A 16 7.01 -10.16 -12.15
CA ASP A 16 6.91 -9.26 -10.99
C ASP A 16 5.57 -8.49 -10.95
N MET A 17 4.98 -8.20 -12.10
CA MET A 17 3.70 -7.49 -12.21
C MET A 17 2.54 -8.36 -11.73
N ARG A 18 2.54 -9.67 -12.00
CA ARG A 18 1.54 -10.61 -11.48
C ARG A 18 1.65 -10.77 -9.98
N MET A 19 2.87 -10.85 -9.42
CA MET A 19 3.04 -10.89 -7.97
C MET A 19 2.59 -9.60 -7.30
N HIS A 20 2.87 -8.45 -7.90
CA HIS A 20 2.38 -7.16 -7.41
C HIS A 20 0.85 -7.14 -7.30
N LYS A 21 0.15 -7.51 -8.37
CA LYS A 21 -1.32 -7.59 -8.38
C LYS A 21 -1.86 -8.63 -7.40
N LEU A 22 -1.16 -9.75 -7.23
CA LEU A 22 -1.55 -10.77 -6.25
C LEU A 22 -1.44 -10.24 -4.83
N PHE A 23 -0.37 -9.50 -4.52
CA PHE A 23 -0.14 -8.89 -3.22
C PHE A 23 -1.18 -7.81 -2.90
N GLU A 24 -1.45 -6.90 -3.84
CA GLU A 24 -2.53 -5.92 -3.73
C GLU A 24 -3.89 -6.60 -3.44
N LYS A 25 -4.23 -7.61 -4.26
CA LYS A 25 -5.50 -8.33 -4.13
C LYS A 25 -5.59 -9.08 -2.81
N PHE A 26 -4.50 -9.68 -2.35
CA PHE A 26 -4.45 -10.34 -1.05
C PHE A 26 -4.80 -9.37 0.08
N ILE A 27 -4.15 -8.20 0.14
CA ILE A 27 -4.43 -7.20 1.18
C ILE A 27 -5.86 -6.67 1.07
N LEU A 28 -6.32 -6.37 -0.14
CA LEU A 28 -7.68 -5.88 -0.40
C LEU A 28 -8.74 -6.86 0.08
N GLU A 29 -8.63 -8.13 -0.32
CA GLU A 29 -9.61 -9.16 0.02
C GLU A 29 -9.51 -9.59 1.48
N PHE A 30 -8.30 -9.57 2.08
CA PHE A 30 -8.12 -9.75 3.52
C PHE A 30 -8.95 -8.72 4.30
N TYR A 31 -8.76 -7.42 4.02
CA TYR A 31 -9.49 -6.38 4.75
C TYR A 31 -11.00 -6.42 4.49
N LYS A 32 -11.45 -6.72 3.26
CA LYS A 32 -12.88 -6.89 2.98
C LYS A 32 -13.51 -8.00 3.81
N LYS A 33 -12.79 -9.13 3.98
CA LYS A 33 -13.28 -10.29 4.69
C LYS A 33 -13.26 -10.08 6.21
N GLU A 34 -12.14 -9.63 6.75
CA GLU A 34 -11.91 -9.57 8.20
C GLU A 34 -12.58 -8.34 8.85
N TYR A 35 -12.87 -7.29 8.07
CA TYR A 35 -13.36 -6.01 8.58
C TYR A 35 -14.59 -5.50 7.81
N PRO A 36 -15.75 -6.21 7.86
CA PRO A 36 -16.96 -5.83 7.14
C PRO A 36 -17.55 -4.46 7.53
N GLN A 37 -17.15 -3.90 8.67
CA GLN A 37 -17.56 -2.60 9.17
C GLN A 37 -16.58 -1.46 8.80
N ILE A 38 -15.45 -1.75 8.13
CA ILE A 38 -14.66 -0.76 7.39
C ILE A 38 -15.10 -0.80 5.92
N LYS A 39 -15.24 0.36 5.30
CA LYS A 39 -15.39 0.45 3.85
C LYS A 39 -14.04 0.17 3.19
N VAL A 40 -13.89 -0.99 2.56
CA VAL A 40 -12.65 -1.43 1.90
C VAL A 40 -12.84 -1.45 0.38
N HIS A 41 -12.04 -0.67 -0.35
CA HIS A 41 -12.12 -0.63 -1.81
C HIS A 41 -10.82 -0.12 -2.46
N SER A 42 -10.74 -0.19 -3.79
CA SER A 42 -9.66 0.36 -4.62
C SER A 42 -10.27 1.45 -5.53
N PRO A 43 -10.50 2.66 -5.02
CA PRO A 43 -11.11 3.75 -5.80
C PRO A 43 -10.11 4.43 -6.73
N ARG A 44 -10.65 5.08 -7.76
CA ARG A 44 -9.97 6.23 -8.37
C ARG A 44 -10.03 7.41 -7.41
N ILE A 45 -8.93 8.14 -7.30
CA ILE A 45 -8.85 9.41 -6.60
C ILE A 45 -8.82 10.48 -7.67
N ASP A 46 -9.76 11.43 -7.62
CA ASP A 46 -9.81 12.50 -8.61
C ASP A 46 -8.72 13.52 -8.34
N TRP A 47 -8.23 14.15 -9.41
CA TRP A 47 -7.36 15.30 -9.28
C TRP A 47 -8.16 16.48 -8.73
N ALA A 48 -7.64 17.11 -7.68
CA ALA A 48 -8.16 18.36 -7.14
C ALA A 48 -7.68 19.51 -8.04
N LEU A 49 -8.43 19.76 -9.12
CA LEU A 49 -8.11 20.79 -10.10
C LEU A 49 -8.85 22.09 -9.80
N ASP A 50 -8.18 23.21 -10.02
CA ASP A 50 -8.80 24.55 -9.97
C ASP A 50 -9.62 24.84 -11.24
N ASP A 51 -9.27 24.19 -12.36
CA ASP A 51 -10.04 24.18 -13.61
C ASP A 51 -10.60 22.78 -13.90
N SER A 52 -11.66 22.67 -14.69
CA SER A 52 -12.34 21.37 -14.88
C SER A 52 -11.66 20.46 -15.92
N ASN A 53 -10.38 20.66 -16.26
CA ASN A 53 -9.73 19.95 -17.37
C ASN A 53 -8.73 18.88 -16.92
N ALA A 54 -9.16 17.62 -16.92
CA ALA A 54 -8.34 16.46 -16.56
C ALA A 54 -7.87 15.61 -17.76
N ILE A 55 -8.06 16.05 -19.01
CA ILE A 55 -8.01 15.19 -20.22
C ILE A 55 -6.67 14.44 -20.40
N MET A 56 -5.54 15.03 -19.99
CA MET A 56 -4.20 14.43 -20.13
C MET A 56 -3.56 14.01 -18.80
N LEU A 57 -4.30 14.07 -17.70
CA LEU A 57 -3.76 13.69 -16.39
C LEU A 57 -3.80 12.18 -16.19
N PRO A 58 -2.76 11.59 -15.58
CA PRO A 58 -2.75 10.17 -15.29
C PRO A 58 -3.86 9.82 -14.28
N VAL A 59 -4.45 8.64 -14.43
CA VAL A 59 -5.43 8.13 -13.48
C VAL A 59 -4.72 7.79 -12.17
N MET A 60 -5.19 8.36 -11.06
CA MET A 60 -4.75 7.98 -9.72
C MET A 60 -5.63 6.85 -9.21
N GLN A 61 -5.20 5.61 -9.43
CA GLN A 61 -5.83 4.42 -8.88
C GLN A 61 -5.08 4.03 -7.60
N SER A 62 -5.77 3.99 -6.46
CA SER A 62 -5.17 3.46 -5.23
C SER A 62 -5.33 1.95 -5.15
N ASP A 63 -4.38 1.27 -4.50
CA ASP A 63 -4.42 -0.18 -4.38
C ASP A 63 -5.49 -0.58 -3.36
N ILE A 64 -5.43 -0.01 -2.16
CA ILE A 64 -6.40 -0.22 -1.09
C ILE A 64 -6.74 1.10 -0.41
N THR A 65 -8.01 1.31 -0.09
CA THR A 65 -8.50 2.41 0.73
C THR A 65 -9.44 1.86 1.78
N LEU A 66 -9.13 2.17 3.04
CA LEU A 66 -9.90 1.81 4.23
C LEU A 66 -10.54 3.08 4.78
N THR A 67 -11.87 3.12 4.88
CA THR A 67 -12.58 4.25 5.46
C THR A 67 -13.53 3.79 6.56
N LYS A 68 -13.46 4.45 7.73
CA LYS A 68 -14.39 4.29 8.84
C LYS A 68 -14.60 5.63 9.53
N GLY A 69 -15.85 6.05 9.66
CA GLY A 69 -16.18 7.35 10.25
C GLY A 69 -15.50 8.50 9.51
N ASN A 70 -14.72 9.29 10.24
CA ASN A 70 -13.95 10.41 9.70
C ASN A 70 -12.49 10.05 9.36
N GLN A 71 -12.11 8.78 9.37
CA GLN A 71 -10.74 8.35 9.09
C GLN A 71 -10.68 7.60 7.75
N THR A 72 -9.71 7.97 6.91
CA THR A 72 -9.39 7.29 5.66
C THR A 72 -7.90 6.97 5.60
N LEU A 73 -7.57 5.70 5.40
CA LEU A 73 -6.21 5.23 5.14
C LEU A 73 -6.11 4.77 3.68
N ILE A 74 -5.21 5.37 2.91
CA ILE A 74 -4.84 4.93 1.56
C ILE A 74 -3.58 4.09 1.67
N ILE A 75 -3.58 2.89 1.13
CA ILE A 75 -2.42 1.98 1.11
C ILE A 75 -1.99 1.79 -0.34
N ASP A 76 -0.71 1.99 -0.59
CA ASP A 76 -0.01 1.69 -1.83
C ASP A 76 0.94 0.52 -1.54
N ALA A 77 0.61 -0.64 -2.10
CA ALA A 77 1.21 -1.92 -1.78
C ALA A 77 2.32 -2.24 -2.77
N LYS A 78 3.53 -2.51 -2.29
CA LYS A 78 4.71 -2.71 -3.15
C LYS A 78 5.29 -4.10 -2.96
N TYR A 79 5.22 -4.93 -4.00
CA TYR A 79 5.88 -6.23 -4.05
C TYR A 79 7.23 -6.10 -4.77
N TYR A 80 8.31 -5.89 -4.02
CA TYR A 80 9.68 -5.87 -4.56
C TYR A 80 10.64 -6.57 -3.62
N SER A 81 11.67 -7.20 -4.18
CA SER A 81 12.77 -7.79 -3.40
C SER A 81 13.67 -6.76 -2.70
N ARG A 82 13.58 -5.46 -3.07
CA ARG A 82 14.44 -4.39 -2.53
C ARG A 82 13.66 -3.12 -2.20
N ILE A 83 13.47 -2.86 -0.90
CA ILE A 83 12.69 -1.72 -0.36
C ILE A 83 13.48 -0.42 -0.47
N LEU A 84 14.80 -0.46 -0.21
CA LEU A 84 15.67 0.72 -0.16
C LEU A 84 16.60 0.82 -1.39
N GLN A 85 16.83 2.05 -1.86
CA GLN A 85 17.86 2.35 -2.87
C GLN A 85 19.09 2.99 -2.21
N GLY A 86 20.29 2.65 -2.69
CA GLY A 86 21.53 3.31 -2.25
C GLY A 86 22.83 2.68 -2.78
N TYR A 87 23.80 3.55 -3.09
CA TYR A 87 25.23 3.25 -3.26
C TYR A 87 25.96 3.81 -2.03
N ARG A 88 26.61 2.94 -1.25
CA ARG A 88 27.44 3.25 -0.06
C ARG A 88 26.78 4.18 1.01
N SER A 89 26.46 3.57 2.15
CA SER A 89 26.11 4.14 3.48
C SER A 89 24.79 4.90 3.71
N HIS A 90 23.99 5.25 2.70
CA HIS A 90 22.64 5.81 2.94
C HIS A 90 21.57 5.10 2.11
N SER A 91 20.72 4.33 2.80
CA SER A 91 19.55 3.66 2.23
C SER A 91 18.34 4.60 2.30
N SER A 92 17.79 5.02 1.16
CA SER A 92 16.61 5.90 1.09
C SER A 92 15.40 5.19 0.47
N LEU A 93 14.21 5.68 0.83
CA LEU A 93 12.97 5.25 0.18
C LEU A 93 12.98 5.62 -1.29
N ARG A 94 12.35 4.79 -2.13
CA ARG A 94 12.13 5.12 -3.53
C ARG A 94 11.21 6.34 -3.61
N SER A 95 11.76 7.46 -4.09
CA SER A 95 11.05 8.73 -4.19
C SER A 95 9.74 8.62 -4.96
N GLY A 96 9.71 7.84 -6.05
CA GLY A 96 8.50 7.60 -6.85
C GLY A 96 7.35 7.02 -6.02
N HIS A 97 7.61 6.08 -5.12
CA HIS A 97 6.55 5.52 -4.27
C HIS A 97 6.05 6.57 -3.28
N LEU A 98 6.97 7.30 -2.64
CA LEU A 98 6.63 8.36 -1.69
C LEU A 98 5.82 9.47 -2.35
N TYR A 99 6.21 9.90 -3.55
CA TYR A 99 5.49 10.93 -4.30
C TYR A 99 4.11 10.47 -4.72
N GLN A 100 3.96 9.21 -5.14
CA GLN A 100 2.67 8.63 -5.50
C GLN A 100 1.69 8.65 -4.32
N ILE A 101 2.07 8.05 -3.19
CA ILE A 101 1.19 8.03 -2.01
C ILE A 101 0.91 9.43 -1.47
N PHE A 102 1.92 10.31 -1.48
CA PHE A 102 1.73 11.71 -1.07
C PHE A 102 0.70 12.41 -1.97
N THR A 103 0.78 12.22 -3.27
CA THR A 103 -0.15 12.82 -4.24
C THR A 103 -1.57 12.32 -4.00
N TYR A 104 -1.75 11.01 -3.77
CA TYR A 104 -3.04 10.41 -3.47
C TYR A 104 -3.65 11.00 -2.19
N VAL A 105 -2.85 11.06 -1.13
CA VAL A 105 -3.28 11.61 0.17
C VAL A 105 -3.67 13.08 0.05
N LYS A 106 -2.88 13.91 -0.67
CA LYS A 106 -3.19 15.34 -0.80
C LYS A 106 -4.47 15.58 -1.59
N ASN A 107 -4.65 14.91 -2.74
CA ASN A 107 -5.87 15.07 -3.54
C ASN A 107 -7.10 14.57 -2.78
N LYS A 108 -7.01 13.40 -2.13
CA LYS A 108 -8.12 12.88 -1.31
C LYS A 108 -8.44 13.77 -0.11
N SER A 109 -7.43 14.41 0.51
CA SER A 109 -7.65 15.36 1.61
C SER A 109 -8.40 16.61 1.17
N LEU A 110 -8.19 17.07 -0.07
CA LEU A 110 -8.86 18.27 -0.59
C LEU A 110 -10.35 18.03 -0.86
N GLU A 111 -10.74 16.81 -1.26
CA GLU A 111 -12.16 16.38 -1.32
C GLU A 111 -12.87 16.59 0.02
N PHE A 112 -12.13 16.51 1.13
CA PHE A 112 -12.65 16.57 2.48
C PHE A 112 -12.37 17.90 3.20
N LYS A 113 -11.89 18.94 2.50
CA LYS A 113 -11.47 20.21 3.11
C LYS A 113 -12.53 20.85 4.02
N GLU A 114 -13.81 20.72 3.66
CA GLU A 114 -14.94 21.26 4.42
C GLU A 114 -15.48 20.31 5.49
N THR A 115 -14.85 19.14 5.66
CA THR A 115 -15.24 18.10 6.63
C THR A 115 -14.08 17.81 7.58
N GLN A 116 -14.37 17.33 8.79
CA GLN A 116 -13.34 16.91 9.73
C GLN A 116 -12.76 15.52 9.42
N GLN A 117 -12.74 15.11 8.13
CA GLN A 117 -12.18 13.82 7.74
C GLN A 117 -10.66 13.90 7.64
N GLN A 118 -10.00 12.93 8.25
CA GLN A 118 -8.55 12.77 8.26
C GLN A 118 -8.14 11.72 7.23
N VAL A 119 -7.19 12.08 6.37
CA VAL A 119 -6.59 11.17 5.40
C VAL A 119 -5.14 10.89 5.78
N SER A 120 -4.78 9.62 5.84
CA SER A 120 -3.40 9.15 5.95
C SER A 120 -3.05 8.24 4.77
N GLY A 121 -1.76 8.11 4.51
CA GLY A 121 -1.20 7.20 3.51
C GLY A 121 -0.33 6.14 4.16
N MET A 122 -0.16 5.01 3.48
CA MET A 122 0.81 3.99 3.84
C MET A 122 1.46 3.40 2.60
N LEU A 123 2.78 3.30 2.61
CA LEU A 123 3.51 2.37 1.74
C LEU A 123 3.65 1.06 2.50
N LEU A 124 3.07 -0.02 1.95
CA LEU A 124 3.15 -1.35 2.53
C LEU A 124 3.99 -2.26 1.64
N TYR A 125 5.21 -2.57 2.08
CA TYR A 125 6.15 -3.39 1.32
C TYR A 125 6.04 -4.86 1.71
N ALA A 126 5.95 -5.75 0.74
CA ALA A 126 6.15 -7.18 0.98
C ALA A 126 7.61 -7.42 1.34
N LYS A 127 7.89 -7.91 2.55
CA LYS A 127 9.25 -8.32 2.93
C LYS A 127 9.44 -9.78 2.53
N THR A 128 10.42 -10.01 1.64
CA THR A 128 10.81 -11.34 1.17
C THR A 128 12.21 -11.74 1.62
N THR A 129 13.17 -10.82 1.71
CA THR A 129 14.58 -11.17 2.01
C THR A 129 15.39 -10.10 2.75
N GLU A 130 14.92 -8.86 2.84
CA GLU A 130 15.68 -7.78 3.49
C GLU A 130 15.56 -7.82 5.02
N GLU A 131 16.67 -7.60 5.73
CA GLU A 131 16.70 -7.50 7.20
C GLU A 131 16.06 -6.21 7.72
N LEU A 132 16.15 -5.14 6.94
CA LEU A 132 15.72 -3.80 7.35
C LEU A 132 14.22 -3.64 7.11
N GLN A 133 13.46 -3.54 8.19
CA GLN A 133 12.02 -3.35 8.19
C GLN A 133 11.69 -1.90 8.52
N PRO A 134 11.23 -1.09 7.55
CA PRO A 134 10.74 0.23 7.90
C PRO A 134 9.47 0.07 8.73
N ASP A 135 9.45 0.72 9.89
CA ASP A 135 8.24 1.01 10.66
C ASP A 135 8.33 2.47 11.10
N ILE A 136 8.03 3.36 10.16
CA ILE A 136 8.23 4.80 10.31
C ILE A 136 6.98 5.54 9.88
N VAL A 137 6.58 6.55 10.65
CA VAL A 137 5.48 7.45 10.29
C VAL A 137 6.02 8.87 10.15
N TYR A 138 5.77 9.48 8.99
CA TYR A 138 6.10 10.87 8.72
C TYR A 138 4.85 11.76 8.80
N GLY A 139 4.98 12.93 9.41
CA GLY A 139 4.03 14.02 9.26
C GLY A 139 4.37 14.83 8.01
N MET A 140 3.45 14.94 7.06
CA MET A 140 3.68 15.63 5.78
C MET A 140 2.48 16.50 5.43
N SER A 141 2.65 17.82 5.50
CA SER A 141 1.65 18.82 5.10
C SER A 141 0.25 18.60 5.72
N GLY A 142 0.21 18.31 7.03
CA GLY A 142 -1.01 18.06 7.79
C GLY A 142 -1.55 16.63 7.74
N ASN A 143 -0.96 15.76 6.92
CA ASN A 143 -1.30 14.35 6.81
C ASN A 143 -0.21 13.45 7.42
N LYS A 144 -0.52 12.18 7.64
CA LYS A 144 0.46 11.15 8.03
C LYS A 144 0.74 10.20 6.88
N ILE A 145 2.00 9.84 6.67
CA ILE A 145 2.40 8.79 5.73
C ILE A 145 3.25 7.76 6.48
N GLY A 146 2.72 6.55 6.61
CA GLY A 146 3.40 5.40 7.21
C GLY A 146 4.19 4.60 6.17
N ILE A 147 5.35 4.11 6.56
CA ILE A 147 6.16 3.18 5.78
C ILE A 147 6.28 1.92 6.61
N LYS A 148 5.65 0.84 6.17
CA LYS A 148 5.62 -0.44 6.86
C LYS A 148 6.03 -1.59 5.94
N SER A 149 6.59 -2.64 6.52
CA SER A 149 6.78 -3.93 5.85
C SER A 149 5.78 -4.96 6.39
N LEU A 150 5.25 -5.79 5.48
CA LEU A 150 4.53 -7.01 5.82
C LEU A 150 5.47 -8.21 5.62
N ASP A 151 5.87 -8.85 6.71
CA ASP A 151 6.78 -10.01 6.67
C ASP A 151 6.05 -11.27 6.21
N LEU A 152 6.20 -11.61 4.92
CA LEU A 152 5.57 -12.77 4.31
C LEU A 152 6.33 -14.09 4.57
N ASN A 153 7.50 -14.04 5.21
CA ASN A 153 8.28 -15.23 5.55
C ASN A 153 7.89 -15.86 6.90
N GLN A 154 6.82 -15.40 7.50
CA GLN A 154 6.32 -15.90 8.78
C GLN A 154 5.12 -16.82 8.58
N GLU A 155 4.78 -17.58 9.61
CA GLU A 155 3.53 -18.33 9.60
C GLU A 155 2.34 -17.39 9.45
N PHE A 156 1.30 -17.85 8.74
CA PHE A 156 0.15 -17.04 8.39
C PHE A 156 -0.49 -16.28 9.58
N PRO A 157 -0.62 -16.85 10.80
CA PRO A 157 -1.14 -16.10 11.95
C PRO A 157 -0.38 -14.81 12.29
N TYR A 158 0.94 -14.77 12.08
CA TYR A 158 1.74 -13.57 12.30
C TYR A 158 1.53 -12.52 11.20
N ILE A 159 1.34 -12.95 9.95
CA ILE A 159 0.97 -12.06 8.84
C ILE A 159 -0.40 -11.41 9.12
N VAL A 160 -1.36 -12.23 9.56
CA VAL A 160 -2.69 -11.77 9.97
C VAL A 160 -2.60 -10.75 11.10
N ASN A 161 -1.79 -11.02 12.12
CA ASN A 161 -1.59 -10.08 13.23
C ASN A 161 -0.97 -8.74 12.77
N GLN A 162 0.02 -8.77 11.86
CA GLN A 162 0.59 -7.54 11.29
C GLN A 162 -0.49 -6.70 10.58
N LEU A 163 -1.36 -7.33 9.78
CA LEU A 163 -2.46 -6.65 9.10
C LEU A 163 -3.52 -6.11 10.07
N HIS A 164 -3.80 -6.83 11.16
CA HIS A 164 -4.70 -6.37 12.22
C HIS A 164 -4.15 -5.15 12.96
N THR A 165 -2.84 -5.13 13.24
CA THR A 165 -2.17 -3.98 13.89
C THR A 165 -2.35 -2.71 13.08
N ILE A 166 -2.25 -2.77 11.74
CA ILE A 166 -2.50 -1.61 10.87
C ILE A 166 -3.89 -1.02 11.10
N VAL A 167 -4.93 -1.87 11.22
CA VAL A 167 -6.29 -1.41 11.49
C VAL A 167 -6.42 -0.86 12.90
N ALA A 168 -5.85 -1.52 13.91
CA ALA A 168 -5.92 -1.05 15.30
C ALA A 168 -5.26 0.33 15.48
N GLU A 169 -4.11 0.57 14.83
CA GLU A 169 -3.41 1.86 14.86
C GLU A 169 -4.21 3.00 14.22
N HIS A 170 -4.96 2.71 13.15
CA HIS A 170 -5.67 3.72 12.36
C HIS A 170 -7.12 3.91 12.79
N PHE A 171 -7.74 2.88 13.35
CA PHE A 171 -9.17 2.82 13.69
C PHE A 171 -9.36 2.24 15.11
N PRO A 172 -8.88 2.92 16.18
CA PRO A 172 -8.76 2.36 17.53
C PRO A 172 -10.08 2.03 18.25
N LEU A 173 -11.23 2.23 17.60
CA LEU A 173 -12.56 1.88 18.11
C LEU A 173 -13.05 0.56 17.49
N TYR A 174 -12.20 -0.46 17.57
CA TYR A 174 -12.45 -1.82 17.08
C TYR A 174 -12.41 -2.82 18.21
#